data_AF-M5G2M5-F1
#
_entry.id   AF-M5G2M5-F1
#
_cell.length_a   1.000
_cell.length_b   1.000
_cell.length_c   1.000
_cell.angle_alpha   90.00
_cell.angle_beta   90.00
_cell.angle_gamma   90.00
#
_symmetry.space_group_name_H-M   'P 1'
#
loop_
_entity.id
_entity.type
_entity.pdbx_description
1 polymer ?
#
loop_
_entity_poly.entity_id
_entity_poly.type
_entity_poly.pdbx_seq_one_letter_code
_entity_poly.pdbx_strand_id
1 'polypeptide(L)'
;MHVSHCIRTLRGLPSGALEVDSFRMMVAYYSLSSLDLLSSLDTKVKADEKEDWKSWIWKQYIADEHIAGFRGSSFLTGPSASAKEPPHILMTYTALLSLAILRDDFCRLDRRRVLAFLERTQLPDGSFEPWPGSEEGGDIRIIYAALATCSMLNSWDGIDLDKAVAYVKACRVQDGSYGQTPHAEANGGATYCAVAALNLASHPLQGEERDRTVRWLVHRQRGGFQGRIEKEQDACYSFWCGAALTLLGCADFVDRDANAEFLMRCQFKLGGFAKAAGEFSDPLHTYLSMAALSIYPPSWGVPLTTIDPLLNARTETVAWIREKMN
;
A
#
# COMPACT_ATOMS: atom_id res chain seq x y z
N MET A 1 -1.71 23.19 -4.23
CA MET A 1 -0.60 22.65 -5.06
C MET A 1 -0.61 21.12 -5.09
N HIS A 2 -0.64 20.42 -3.94
CA HIS A 2 -0.73 18.95 -3.90
C HIS A 2 -1.88 18.34 -4.71
N VAL A 3 -3.09 18.88 -4.60
CA VAL A 3 -4.25 18.47 -5.41
C VAL A 3 -3.93 18.52 -6.90
N SER A 4 -3.41 19.65 -7.37
CA SER A 4 -3.04 19.84 -8.79
C SER A 4 -1.94 18.88 -9.24
N HIS A 5 -0.97 18.58 -8.37
CA HIS A 5 0.06 17.57 -8.62
C HIS A 5 -0.59 16.19 -8.86
N CYS A 6 -1.48 15.75 -7.96
CA CYS A 6 -2.13 14.43 -8.05
C CYS A 6 -3.05 14.32 -9.28
N ILE A 7 -3.85 15.35 -9.55
CA ILE A 7 -4.72 15.39 -10.75
C ILE A 7 -3.88 15.33 -12.03
N ARG A 8 -2.75 16.05 -12.09
CA ARG A 8 -1.83 15.99 -13.24
C ARG A 8 -1.31 14.57 -13.45
N THR A 9 -0.86 13.91 -12.37
CA THR A 9 -0.40 12.52 -12.42
C THR A 9 -1.47 11.56 -12.95
N LEU A 10 -2.73 11.72 -12.52
CA LEU A 10 -3.85 10.89 -12.98
C LEU A 10 -4.23 11.15 -14.45
N ARG A 11 -4.08 12.39 -14.92
CA ARG A 11 -4.33 12.74 -16.33
C ARG A 11 -3.23 12.26 -17.28
N GLY A 12 -2.00 12.15 -16.79
CA GLY A 12 -0.89 11.69 -17.60
C GLY A 12 0.45 11.79 -16.88
N LEU A 13 1.26 10.75 -17.03
CA LEU A 13 2.65 10.75 -16.61
C LEU A 13 3.54 11.35 -17.71
N PRO A 14 4.66 12.00 -17.34
CA PRO A 14 5.64 12.44 -18.33
C PRO A 14 6.25 11.25 -19.07
N SER A 15 6.75 11.48 -20.28
CA SER A 15 7.35 10.44 -21.13
C SER A 15 8.53 9.70 -20.51
N GLY A 16 9.20 10.30 -19.51
CA GLY A 16 10.27 9.65 -18.74
C GLY A 16 9.79 8.59 -17.74
N ALA A 17 8.48 8.38 -17.58
CA ALA A 17 7.89 7.44 -16.63
C ALA A 17 7.64 6.04 -17.23
N LEU A 18 8.35 5.66 -18.30
CA LEU A 18 8.20 4.35 -18.95
C LEU A 18 8.49 3.19 -17.98
N GLU A 19 9.43 3.37 -17.05
CA GLU A 19 9.81 2.36 -16.06
C GLU A 19 8.71 2.02 -15.04
N VAL A 20 7.70 2.89 -14.88
CA VAL A 20 6.57 2.65 -13.98
C VAL A 20 5.30 2.24 -14.72
N ASP A 21 5.36 1.94 -16.03
CA ASP A 21 4.16 1.64 -16.80
C ASP A 21 3.46 0.36 -16.31
N SER A 22 4.21 -0.70 -16.02
CA SER A 22 3.70 -1.94 -15.41
C SER A 22 3.09 -1.75 -14.02
N PHE A 23 3.28 -0.57 -13.41
CA PHE A 23 2.84 -0.21 -12.07
C PHE A 23 1.89 1.00 -12.05
N ARG A 24 1.27 1.35 -13.19
CA ARG A 24 0.34 2.49 -13.27
C ARG A 24 -0.83 2.40 -12.31
N MET A 25 -1.32 1.20 -11.99
CA MET A 25 -2.35 1.02 -10.97
C MET A 25 -1.90 1.56 -9.60
N MET A 26 -0.65 1.33 -9.19
CA MET A 26 -0.11 1.88 -7.94
C MET A 26 0.02 3.40 -8.01
N VAL A 27 0.46 3.95 -9.14
CA VAL A 27 0.52 5.40 -9.35
C VAL A 27 -0.87 6.04 -9.22
N ALA A 28 -1.88 5.40 -9.81
CA ALA A 28 -3.27 5.83 -9.70
C ALA A 28 -3.74 5.77 -8.24
N TYR A 29 -3.49 4.66 -7.54
CA TYR A 29 -3.81 4.49 -6.13
C TYR A 29 -3.19 5.58 -5.25
N TYR A 30 -1.89 5.85 -5.38
CA TYR A 30 -1.23 6.88 -4.56
C TYR A 30 -1.80 8.28 -4.83
N SER A 31 -2.10 8.59 -6.09
CA SER A 31 -2.65 9.89 -6.47
C SER A 31 -4.09 10.05 -5.99
N LEU A 32 -4.93 9.03 -6.16
CA LEU A 32 -6.33 9.00 -5.68
C LEU A 32 -6.38 9.07 -4.16
N SER A 33 -5.54 8.28 -3.47
CA SER A 33 -5.51 8.25 -2.01
C SER A 33 -5.03 9.57 -1.41
N SER A 34 -4.10 10.26 -2.08
CA SER A 34 -3.71 11.63 -1.70
C SER A 34 -4.89 12.61 -1.83
N LEU A 35 -5.67 12.52 -2.92
CA LEU A 35 -6.85 13.37 -3.12
C LEU A 35 -7.97 13.06 -2.10
N ASP A 36 -8.12 11.79 -1.74
CA ASP A 36 -9.08 11.32 -0.73
C ASP A 36 -8.71 11.80 0.67
N LEU A 37 -7.45 11.67 1.08
CA LEU A 37 -6.98 12.19 2.37
C LEU A 37 -7.18 13.71 2.51
N LEU A 38 -7.02 14.44 1.40
CA LEU A 38 -7.27 15.89 1.30
C LEU A 38 -8.76 16.26 1.18
N SER A 39 -9.68 15.28 1.17
CA SER A 39 -11.13 15.51 0.93
C SER A 39 -11.42 16.36 -0.31
N SER A 40 -10.63 16.14 -1.36
CA SER A 40 -10.60 17.03 -2.53
C SER A 40 -11.26 16.44 -3.78
N LEU A 41 -11.56 15.15 -3.80
CA LEU A 41 -12.17 14.48 -4.95
C LEU A 41 -13.50 15.13 -5.37
N ASP A 42 -14.42 15.34 -4.43
CA ASP A 42 -15.75 15.88 -4.74
C ASP A 42 -15.76 17.38 -5.05
N THR A 43 -14.74 18.11 -4.60
CA THR A 43 -14.68 19.57 -4.76
C THR A 43 -13.77 20.00 -5.91
N LYS A 44 -12.85 19.15 -6.37
CA LYS A 44 -11.80 19.49 -7.35
C LYS A 44 -11.80 18.61 -8.60
N VAL A 45 -12.48 17.48 -8.58
CA VAL A 45 -12.57 16.55 -9.71
C VAL A 45 -14.02 16.46 -10.18
N LYS A 46 -14.22 16.55 -11.49
CA LYS A 46 -15.56 16.45 -12.07
C LYS A 46 -16.06 14.99 -12.04
N ALA A 47 -17.37 14.80 -12.09
CA ALA A 47 -17.98 13.48 -12.03
C ALA A 47 -17.60 12.59 -13.23
N ASP A 48 -17.54 13.15 -14.44
CA ASP A 48 -17.09 12.47 -15.66
C ASP A 48 -15.64 11.98 -15.54
N GLU A 49 -14.75 12.82 -15.02
CA GLU A 49 -13.35 12.46 -14.80
C GLU A 49 -13.18 11.32 -13.77
N LYS A 50 -13.99 11.31 -12.70
CA LYS A 50 -14.02 10.19 -11.74
C LYS A 50 -14.49 8.89 -12.39
N GLU A 51 -15.52 8.96 -13.23
CA GLU A 51 -16.03 7.79 -13.97
C GLU A 51 -15.03 7.29 -15.02
N ASP A 52 -14.30 8.17 -15.68
CA ASP A 52 -13.22 7.80 -16.60
C ASP A 52 -12.10 7.04 -15.89
N TRP A 53 -11.68 7.48 -14.70
CA TRP A 53 -10.68 6.77 -13.88
C TRP A 53 -11.19 5.41 -13.41
N LYS A 54 -12.45 5.33 -12.95
CA LYS A 54 -13.10 4.07 -12.58
C LYS A 54 -13.16 3.09 -13.77
N SER A 55 -13.57 3.60 -14.94
CA SER A 55 -13.59 2.85 -16.20
C SER A 55 -12.21 2.33 -16.59
N TRP A 56 -11.16 3.16 -16.44
CA TRP A 56 -9.78 2.75 -16.70
C TRP A 56 -9.29 1.64 -15.76
N ILE A 57 -9.59 1.73 -14.46
CA ILE A 57 -9.24 0.67 -13.49
C ILE A 57 -9.92 -0.65 -13.88
N TRP A 58 -11.21 -0.60 -14.19
CA TRP A 58 -11.96 -1.78 -14.63
C TRP A 58 -11.48 -2.37 -15.97
N LYS A 59 -10.88 -1.58 -16.86
CA LYS A 59 -10.22 -2.10 -18.08
C LYS A 59 -8.98 -2.95 -17.77
N GLN A 60 -8.43 -2.83 -16.56
CA GLN A 60 -7.32 -3.68 -16.09
C GLN A 60 -7.79 -4.94 -15.37
N TYR A 61 -9.10 -5.09 -15.18
CA TYR A 61 -9.67 -6.29 -14.59
C TYR A 61 -9.56 -7.47 -15.58
N ILE A 62 -8.84 -8.50 -15.18
CA ILE A 62 -8.67 -9.74 -15.90
C ILE A 62 -9.53 -10.78 -15.21
N ALA A 63 -10.35 -11.48 -15.98
CA ALA A 63 -11.10 -12.63 -15.52
C ALA A 63 -11.07 -13.70 -16.61
N ASP A 64 -10.77 -14.93 -16.21
CA ASP A 64 -10.96 -16.13 -17.02
C ASP A 64 -11.92 -17.10 -16.30
N GLU A 65 -11.96 -18.36 -16.74
CA GLU A 65 -12.85 -19.37 -16.17
C GLU A 65 -12.50 -19.69 -14.70
N HIS A 66 -11.24 -19.52 -14.31
CA HIS A 66 -10.66 -19.97 -13.05
C HIS A 66 -10.34 -18.85 -12.07
N ILE A 67 -9.76 -17.75 -12.55
CA ILE A 67 -9.21 -16.68 -11.70
C ILE A 67 -9.64 -15.30 -12.18
N ALA A 68 -9.57 -14.34 -11.26
CA ALA A 68 -9.78 -12.94 -11.57
C ALA A 68 -8.90 -12.04 -10.71
N GLY A 69 -8.60 -10.85 -11.20
CA GLY A 69 -7.82 -9.84 -10.49
C GLY A 69 -7.49 -8.67 -11.42
N PHE A 70 -6.55 -7.82 -11.01
CA PHE A 70 -6.15 -6.66 -11.81
C PHE A 70 -4.69 -6.76 -12.23
N ARG A 71 -4.38 -6.24 -13.42
CA ARG A 71 -3.00 -5.94 -13.86
C ARG A 71 -2.68 -4.44 -13.67
N GLY A 72 -1.42 -4.08 -13.86
CA GLY A 72 -0.95 -2.71 -13.63
C GLY A 72 -1.23 -1.73 -14.76
N SER A 73 -1.15 -2.18 -16.03
CA SER A 73 -1.51 -1.44 -17.24
C SER A 73 -1.74 -2.40 -18.41
N SER A 74 -2.17 -1.89 -19.57
CA SER A 74 -2.42 -2.68 -20.78
C SER A 74 -1.21 -2.80 -21.71
N PHE A 75 0.01 -2.90 -21.16
CA PHE A 75 1.30 -2.54 -21.77
C PHE A 75 1.66 -3.14 -23.14
N LEU A 76 0.96 -4.16 -23.67
CA LEU A 76 1.36 -4.81 -24.93
C LEU A 76 0.25 -5.06 -25.96
N THR A 77 -0.94 -4.47 -25.86
CA THR A 77 -1.96 -4.65 -26.91
C THR A 77 -1.74 -3.68 -28.07
N GLY A 78 -0.74 -3.97 -28.91
CA GLY A 78 -0.89 -3.71 -30.34
C GLY A 78 -2.06 -4.55 -30.90
N PRO A 79 -2.55 -4.28 -32.12
CA PRO A 79 -3.76 -4.91 -32.67
C PRO A 79 -3.76 -6.46 -32.77
N SER A 80 -2.66 -7.15 -32.43
CA SER A 80 -2.50 -8.60 -32.57
C SER A 80 -1.96 -9.35 -31.34
N ALA A 81 -1.98 -8.79 -30.13
CA ALA A 81 -1.42 -9.49 -28.96
C ALA A 81 -2.37 -10.58 -28.41
N SER A 82 -1.94 -11.83 -28.55
CA SER A 82 -2.68 -13.05 -28.16
C SER A 82 -2.23 -13.67 -26.81
N ALA A 83 -1.64 -12.90 -25.90
CA ALA A 83 -1.32 -13.35 -24.55
C ALA A 83 -1.97 -12.42 -23.50
N LYS A 84 -2.95 -12.93 -22.75
CA LYS A 84 -3.54 -12.22 -21.61
C LYS A 84 -2.48 -12.20 -20.50
N GLU A 85 -1.91 -11.04 -20.18
CA GLU A 85 -1.09 -10.87 -18.99
C GLU A 85 -1.87 -11.33 -17.75
N PRO A 86 -1.25 -12.01 -16.78
CA PRO A 86 -1.94 -12.49 -15.59
C PRO A 86 -2.31 -11.31 -14.65
N PRO A 87 -3.35 -11.48 -13.81
CA PRO A 87 -3.58 -10.57 -12.70
C PRO A 87 -2.40 -10.63 -11.72
N HIS A 88 -2.17 -9.53 -11.00
CA HIS A 88 -1.08 -9.37 -10.04
C HIS A 88 -1.64 -8.97 -8.66
N ILE A 89 -1.12 -9.57 -7.57
CA ILE A 89 -1.62 -9.33 -6.20
C ILE A 89 -1.57 -7.84 -5.80
N LEU A 90 -0.41 -7.17 -5.93
CA LEU A 90 -0.28 -5.74 -5.62
C LEU A 90 -1.23 -4.86 -6.43
N MET A 91 -1.43 -5.18 -7.72
CA MET A 91 -2.31 -4.42 -8.59
C MET A 91 -3.78 -4.65 -8.20
N THR A 92 -4.13 -5.86 -7.80
CA THR A 92 -5.46 -6.19 -7.28
C THR A 92 -5.74 -5.43 -5.98
N TYR A 93 -4.83 -5.48 -5.01
CA TYR A 93 -4.93 -4.73 -3.75
C TYR A 93 -5.14 -3.22 -4.01
N THR A 94 -4.29 -2.60 -4.84
CA THR A 94 -4.38 -1.16 -5.12
C THR A 94 -5.58 -0.77 -5.99
N ALA A 95 -6.04 -1.65 -6.89
CA ALA A 95 -7.25 -1.43 -7.67
C ALA A 95 -8.51 -1.42 -6.79
N LEU A 96 -8.63 -2.35 -5.84
CA LEU A 96 -9.77 -2.40 -4.92
C LEU A 96 -9.86 -1.14 -4.07
N LEU A 97 -8.73 -0.69 -3.51
CA LEU A 97 -8.68 0.58 -2.78
C LEU A 97 -9.02 1.78 -3.67
N SER A 98 -8.49 1.82 -4.90
CA SER A 98 -8.76 2.91 -5.85
C SER A 98 -10.24 2.98 -6.26
N LEU A 99 -10.87 1.83 -6.51
CA LEU A 99 -12.29 1.73 -6.81
C LEU A 99 -13.14 2.17 -5.62
N ALA A 100 -12.74 1.82 -4.40
CA ALA A 100 -13.42 2.27 -3.19
C ALA A 100 -13.36 3.78 -2.98
N ILE A 101 -12.19 4.39 -3.24
CA ILE A 101 -12.02 5.85 -3.20
C ILE A 101 -12.99 6.52 -4.19
N LEU A 102 -13.18 5.91 -5.36
CA LEU A 102 -14.12 6.36 -6.40
C LEU A 102 -15.58 5.90 -6.17
N ARG A 103 -15.87 5.35 -4.98
CA ARG A 103 -17.19 4.89 -4.54
C ARG A 103 -17.83 3.89 -5.52
N ASP A 104 -17.03 2.96 -6.05
CA ASP A 104 -17.53 1.81 -6.80
C ASP A 104 -18.33 0.87 -5.89
N ASP A 105 -19.36 0.22 -6.42
CA ASP A 105 -20.22 -0.70 -5.67
C ASP A 105 -19.74 -2.15 -5.69
N PHE A 106 -18.68 -2.44 -6.44
CA PHE A 106 -18.07 -3.75 -6.63
C PHE A 106 -19.00 -4.83 -7.21
N CYS A 107 -20.14 -4.46 -7.81
CA CYS A 107 -21.09 -5.41 -8.39
C CYS A 107 -20.48 -6.24 -9.55
N ARG A 108 -19.43 -5.71 -10.18
CA ARG A 108 -18.71 -6.36 -11.29
C ARG A 108 -17.61 -7.31 -10.83
N LEU A 109 -17.24 -7.28 -9.55
CA LEU A 109 -16.12 -8.05 -9.01
C LEU A 109 -16.52 -9.49 -8.76
N ASP A 110 -15.81 -10.44 -9.37
CA ASP A 110 -15.96 -11.86 -9.05
C ASP A 110 -15.07 -12.21 -7.85
N ARG A 111 -15.61 -12.01 -6.64
CA ARG A 111 -14.90 -12.23 -5.37
C ARG A 111 -14.33 -13.65 -5.28
N ARG A 112 -15.10 -14.66 -5.71
CA ARG A 112 -14.68 -16.06 -5.65
C ARG A 112 -13.48 -16.33 -6.55
N ARG A 113 -13.44 -15.76 -7.75
CA ARG A 113 -12.30 -15.90 -8.66
C ARG A 113 -11.09 -15.08 -8.22
N VAL A 114 -11.27 -13.98 -7.49
CA VAL A 114 -10.15 -13.28 -6.83
C VAL A 114 -9.57 -14.12 -5.70
N LEU A 115 -10.39 -14.80 -4.90
CA LEU A 115 -9.88 -15.73 -3.88
C LEU A 115 -9.16 -16.93 -4.51
N ALA A 116 -9.70 -17.51 -5.58
CA ALA A 116 -9.04 -18.57 -6.33
C ALA A 116 -7.70 -18.12 -6.95
N PHE A 117 -7.57 -16.84 -7.29
CA PHE A 117 -6.29 -16.26 -7.70
C PHE A 117 -5.28 -16.23 -6.55
N LEU A 118 -5.69 -15.81 -5.35
CA LEU A 118 -4.83 -15.81 -4.17
C LEU A 118 -4.42 -17.23 -3.75
N GLU A 119 -5.35 -18.19 -3.79
CA GLU A 119 -5.06 -19.61 -3.55
C GLU A 119 -3.96 -20.12 -4.51
N ARG A 120 -4.05 -19.80 -5.80
CA ARG A 120 -3.08 -20.26 -6.81
C ARG A 120 -1.72 -19.59 -6.75
N THR A 121 -1.58 -18.52 -6.00
CA THR A 121 -0.31 -17.80 -5.80
C THR A 121 0.36 -18.16 -4.48
N GLN A 122 -0.31 -18.90 -3.59
CA GLN A 122 0.30 -19.35 -2.36
C GLN A 122 1.25 -20.52 -2.60
N LEU A 123 2.49 -20.38 -2.12
CA LEU A 123 3.55 -21.39 -2.23
C LEU A 123 3.51 -22.39 -1.07
N PRO A 124 4.15 -23.58 -1.21
CA PRO A 124 4.17 -24.60 -0.16
C PRO A 124 4.76 -24.14 1.20
N ASP A 125 5.64 -23.13 1.19
CA ASP A 125 6.25 -22.53 2.38
C ASP A 125 5.37 -21.47 3.07
N GLY A 126 4.19 -21.18 2.51
CA GLY A 126 3.23 -20.21 3.03
C GLY A 126 3.35 -18.81 2.45
N SER A 127 4.43 -18.52 1.73
CA SER A 127 4.57 -17.25 1.02
C SER A 127 3.66 -17.15 -0.20
N PHE A 128 3.63 -15.98 -0.81
CA PHE A 128 2.85 -15.73 -2.01
C PHE A 128 3.76 -15.15 -3.08
N GLU A 129 3.58 -15.63 -4.30
CA GLU A 129 4.17 -15.05 -5.49
C GLU A 129 3.21 -14.02 -6.13
N PRO A 130 3.69 -13.01 -6.87
CA PRO A 130 2.84 -11.92 -7.36
C PRO A 130 1.76 -12.34 -8.36
N TRP A 131 1.98 -13.41 -9.12
CA TRP A 131 1.03 -14.09 -10.01
C TRP A 131 1.43 -15.55 -10.23
N PRO A 132 0.51 -16.47 -10.62
CA PRO A 132 0.83 -17.88 -10.77
C PRO A 132 1.95 -18.13 -11.79
N GLY A 133 3.00 -18.84 -11.36
CA GLY A 133 4.15 -19.17 -12.18
C GLY A 133 5.10 -18.00 -12.45
N SER A 134 5.12 -16.98 -11.58
CA SER A 134 6.08 -15.88 -11.67
C SER A 134 7.51 -16.30 -11.35
N GLU A 135 7.66 -17.32 -10.51
CA GLU A 135 8.96 -17.82 -10.01
C GLU A 135 9.81 -16.76 -9.28
N GLU A 136 9.22 -15.61 -8.90
CA GLU A 136 9.92 -14.55 -8.16
C GLU A 136 10.17 -14.92 -6.68
N GLY A 137 9.47 -15.95 -6.20
CA GLY A 137 9.53 -16.41 -4.81
C GLY A 137 8.67 -15.58 -3.85
N GLY A 138 8.77 -15.90 -2.57
CA GLY A 138 8.00 -15.26 -1.51
C GLY A 138 8.53 -13.88 -1.12
N ASP A 139 7.63 -12.94 -0.88
CA ASP A 139 7.94 -11.59 -0.36
C ASP A 139 6.84 -11.12 0.60
N ILE A 140 7.22 -10.62 1.78
CA ILE A 140 6.28 -10.16 2.81
C ILE A 140 5.31 -9.07 2.33
N ARG A 141 5.71 -8.24 1.36
CA ARG A 141 4.85 -7.20 0.76
C ARG A 141 3.70 -7.84 -0.03
N ILE A 142 3.98 -8.95 -0.72
CA ILE A 142 2.98 -9.71 -1.46
C ILE A 142 2.02 -10.39 -0.47
N ILE A 143 2.54 -10.97 0.62
CA ILE A 143 1.72 -11.55 1.69
C ILE A 143 0.78 -10.50 2.28
N TYR A 144 1.29 -9.33 2.68
CA TYR A 144 0.46 -8.24 3.20
C TYR A 144 -0.67 -7.88 2.23
N ALA A 145 -0.37 -7.70 0.94
CA ALA A 145 -1.36 -7.35 -0.05
C ALA A 145 -2.39 -8.48 -0.29
N ALA A 146 -1.99 -9.75 -0.23
CA ALA A 146 -2.89 -10.90 -0.31
C ALA A 146 -3.85 -10.92 0.89
N LEU A 147 -3.33 -10.82 2.12
CA LEU A 147 -4.16 -10.83 3.34
C LEU A 147 -5.05 -9.59 3.45
N ALA A 148 -4.57 -8.42 3.01
CA ALA A 148 -5.39 -7.21 2.93
C ALA A 148 -6.53 -7.38 1.91
N THR A 149 -6.26 -8.06 0.79
CA THR A 149 -7.29 -8.39 -0.20
C THR A 149 -8.34 -9.35 0.37
N CYS A 150 -7.93 -10.43 1.06
CA CYS A 150 -8.86 -11.32 1.79
C CYS A 150 -9.72 -10.54 2.80
N SER A 151 -9.10 -9.65 3.58
CA SER A 151 -9.82 -8.81 4.55
C SER A 151 -10.82 -7.87 3.89
N MET A 152 -10.47 -7.25 2.75
CA MET A 152 -11.40 -6.42 1.98
C MET A 152 -12.58 -7.24 1.44
N LEU A 153 -12.32 -8.44 0.91
CA LEU A 153 -13.33 -9.35 0.37
C LEU A 153 -14.18 -10.05 1.45
N ASN A 154 -13.83 -9.86 2.73
CA ASN A 154 -14.44 -10.53 3.87
C ASN A 154 -14.46 -12.08 3.74
N SER A 155 -13.41 -12.66 3.16
CA SER A 155 -13.23 -14.11 3.08
C SER A 155 -11.75 -14.47 3.00
N TRP A 156 -11.41 -15.57 3.67
CA TRP A 156 -10.08 -16.17 3.74
C TRP A 156 -10.05 -17.54 3.06
N ASP A 157 -11.10 -17.87 2.30
CA ASP A 157 -11.26 -19.17 1.66
C ASP A 157 -10.15 -19.42 0.63
N GLY A 158 -9.64 -20.65 0.61
CA GLY A 158 -8.62 -21.10 -0.36
C GLY A 158 -7.17 -20.89 0.09
N ILE A 159 -6.88 -20.00 1.03
CA ILE A 159 -5.51 -19.80 1.52
C ILE A 159 -5.24 -20.52 2.85
N ASP A 160 -4.01 -21.01 3.00
CA ASP A 160 -3.47 -21.56 4.25
C ASP A 160 -2.91 -20.41 5.11
N LEU A 161 -3.76 -19.83 5.95
CA LEU A 161 -3.41 -18.67 6.78
C LEU A 161 -2.30 -19.00 7.80
N ASP A 162 -2.30 -20.20 8.36
CA ASP A 162 -1.30 -20.63 9.34
C ASP A 162 0.10 -20.69 8.72
N LYS A 163 0.23 -21.19 7.48
CA LYS A 163 1.50 -21.15 6.75
C LYS A 163 1.92 -19.73 6.39
N ALA A 164 0.98 -18.87 5.99
CA ALA A 164 1.29 -17.46 5.73
C ALA A 164 1.87 -16.77 6.98
N VAL A 165 1.28 -17.01 8.15
CA VAL A 165 1.78 -16.51 9.44
C VAL A 165 3.14 -17.11 9.77
N ALA A 166 3.35 -18.40 9.52
CA ALA A 166 4.65 -19.06 9.73
C ALA A 166 5.76 -18.44 8.86
N TYR A 167 5.48 -18.17 7.58
CA TYR A 167 6.43 -17.51 6.69
C TYR A 167 6.77 -16.09 7.17
N VAL A 168 5.77 -15.29 7.55
CA VAL A 168 6.00 -13.95 8.10
C VAL A 168 6.91 -14.02 9.33
N LYS A 169 6.69 -14.98 10.23
CA LYS A 169 7.55 -15.21 11.40
C LYS A 169 8.97 -15.63 11.02
N ALA A 170 9.15 -16.39 9.94
CA ALA A 170 10.47 -16.80 9.45
C ALA A 170 11.30 -15.63 8.90
N CYS A 171 10.67 -14.53 8.47
CA CYS A 171 11.37 -13.31 8.04
C CYS A 171 11.84 -12.42 9.20
N ARG A 172 11.58 -12.80 10.46
CA ARG A 172 11.97 -12.01 11.62
C ARG A 172 13.48 -12.02 11.81
N VAL A 173 14.05 -10.84 12.10
CA VAL A 173 15.47 -10.62 12.39
C VAL A 173 15.69 -10.60 13.90
N GLN A 174 16.90 -10.94 14.35
CA GLN A 174 17.26 -11.02 15.77
C GLN A 174 17.00 -9.71 16.55
N ASP A 175 17.12 -8.56 15.89
CA ASP A 175 16.87 -7.24 16.47
C ASP A 175 15.37 -6.90 16.63
N GLY A 176 14.48 -7.83 16.24
CA GLY A 176 13.03 -7.71 16.34
C GLY A 176 12.36 -7.12 15.11
N SER A 177 13.11 -6.73 14.09
CA SER A 177 12.58 -6.27 12.80
C SER A 177 12.24 -7.43 11.86
N TYR A 178 11.84 -7.09 10.64
CA TYR A 178 11.62 -8.07 9.56
C TYR A 178 12.40 -7.68 8.31
N GLY A 179 12.92 -8.69 7.62
CA GLY A 179 13.42 -8.59 6.25
C GLY A 179 12.32 -8.88 5.23
N GLN A 180 12.58 -8.58 3.96
CA GLN A 180 11.61 -8.85 2.87
C GLN A 180 11.34 -10.34 2.68
N THR A 181 12.37 -11.17 2.88
CA THR A 181 12.36 -12.63 2.80
C THR A 181 13.11 -13.22 4.01
N PRO A 182 13.01 -14.53 4.29
CA PRO A 182 13.79 -15.17 5.35
C PRO A 182 15.29 -14.89 5.18
N HIS A 183 15.95 -14.54 6.29
CA HIS A 183 17.37 -14.17 6.35
C HIS A 183 17.76 -12.85 5.64
N ALA A 184 16.80 -12.09 5.08
CA ALA A 184 17.08 -10.78 4.52
C ALA A 184 17.36 -9.72 5.59
N GLU A 185 18.02 -8.63 5.19
CA GLU A 185 18.29 -7.48 6.04
C GLU A 185 16.99 -6.85 6.56
N ALA A 186 17.01 -6.46 7.84
CA ALA A 186 16.00 -5.64 8.49
C ALA A 186 15.58 -4.43 7.64
N ASN A 187 14.28 -4.23 7.42
CA ASN A 187 13.76 -3.08 6.66
C ASN A 187 12.44 -2.56 7.24
N GLY A 188 12.25 -1.24 7.28
CA GLY A 188 11.05 -0.60 7.85
C GLY A 188 9.75 -0.92 7.10
N GLY A 189 9.80 -1.00 5.77
CA GLY A 189 8.66 -1.39 4.93
C GLY A 189 8.28 -2.86 5.12
N ALA A 190 9.28 -3.75 5.15
CA ALA A 190 9.04 -5.16 5.46
C ALA A 190 8.49 -5.35 6.88
N THR A 191 9.01 -4.59 7.85
CA THR A 191 8.52 -4.59 9.24
C THR A 191 7.07 -4.12 9.33
N TYR A 192 6.69 -3.07 8.61
CA TYR A 192 5.28 -2.67 8.49
C TYR A 192 4.42 -3.80 7.92
N CYS A 193 4.79 -4.36 6.76
CA CYS A 193 4.02 -5.40 6.12
C CYS A 193 3.88 -6.64 7.01
N ALA A 194 4.92 -7.02 7.75
CA ALA A 194 4.86 -8.10 8.72
C ALA A 194 3.88 -7.82 9.86
N VAL A 195 3.99 -6.65 10.50
CA VAL A 195 3.10 -6.24 11.61
C VAL A 195 1.65 -6.16 11.14
N ALA A 196 1.40 -5.57 9.97
CA ALA A 196 0.07 -5.45 9.39
C ALA A 196 -0.51 -6.81 8.99
N ALA A 197 0.26 -7.67 8.32
CA ALA A 197 -0.14 -9.03 7.97
C ALA A 197 -0.50 -9.87 9.21
N LEU A 198 0.29 -9.78 10.27
CA LEU A 198 0.01 -10.46 11.54
C LEU A 198 -1.25 -9.94 12.23
N ASN A 199 -1.51 -8.62 12.18
CA ASN A 199 -2.76 -8.05 12.68
C ASN A 199 -3.98 -8.51 11.86
N LEU A 200 -3.86 -8.50 10.52
CA LEU A 200 -4.91 -8.99 9.61
C LEU A 200 -5.24 -10.47 9.86
N ALA A 201 -4.23 -11.29 10.12
CA ALA A 201 -4.36 -12.71 10.44
C ALA A 201 -4.84 -12.98 11.87
N SER A 202 -5.16 -11.97 12.69
CA SER A 202 -5.48 -12.13 14.12
C SER A 202 -4.37 -12.81 14.95
N HIS A 203 -3.12 -12.64 14.53
CA HIS A 203 -1.91 -13.08 15.25
C HIS A 203 -0.99 -11.90 15.59
N PRO A 204 -1.48 -10.83 16.25
CA PRO A 204 -0.66 -9.65 16.53
C PRO A 204 0.56 -10.00 17.40
N LEU A 205 1.64 -9.23 17.25
CA LEU A 205 2.82 -9.38 18.11
C LEU A 205 2.48 -9.06 19.57
N GLN A 206 3.00 -9.88 20.49
CA GLN A 206 2.80 -9.73 21.92
C GLN A 206 4.11 -9.94 22.69
N GLY A 207 4.13 -9.52 23.96
CA GLY A 207 5.26 -9.73 24.87
C GLY A 207 6.60 -9.24 24.31
N GLU A 208 7.65 -10.05 24.51
CA GLU A 208 9.02 -9.71 24.12
C GLU A 208 9.19 -9.50 22.61
N GLU A 209 8.41 -10.21 21.78
CA GLU A 209 8.47 -10.03 20.33
C GLU A 209 8.00 -8.63 19.94
N ARG A 210 6.85 -8.19 20.50
CA ARG A 210 6.35 -6.83 20.33
C ARG A 210 7.38 -5.81 20.81
N ASP A 211 7.90 -5.97 22.01
CA ASP A 211 8.78 -4.97 22.63
C ASP A 211 10.10 -4.78 21.86
N ARG A 212 10.67 -5.86 21.32
CA ARG A 212 11.85 -5.78 20.44
C ARG A 212 11.53 -5.06 19.14
N THR A 213 10.40 -5.36 18.50
CA THR A 213 9.97 -4.69 17.27
C THR A 213 9.72 -3.19 17.52
N VAL A 214 9.04 -2.82 18.61
CA VAL A 214 8.83 -1.43 19.01
C VAL A 214 10.17 -0.72 19.23
N ARG A 215 11.09 -1.33 19.99
CA ARG A 215 12.42 -0.76 20.22
C ARG A 215 13.14 -0.47 18.90
N TRP A 216 13.14 -1.43 17.98
CA TRP A 216 13.77 -1.25 16.67
C TRP A 216 13.15 -0.10 15.87
N LEU A 217 11.82 -0.01 15.83
CA LEU A 217 11.07 1.03 15.11
C LEU A 217 11.31 2.43 15.67
N VAL A 218 11.30 2.61 17.00
CA VAL A 218 11.57 3.93 17.63
C VAL A 218 12.98 4.42 17.28
N HIS A 219 13.98 3.52 17.22
CA HIS A 219 15.34 3.88 16.83
C HIS A 219 15.50 4.20 15.32
N ARG A 220 14.42 4.17 14.53
CA ARG A 220 14.42 4.67 13.15
C ARG A 220 14.15 6.17 13.08
N GLN A 221 13.65 6.81 14.13
CA GLN A 221 13.37 8.23 14.12
C GLN A 221 14.65 9.07 14.38
N ARG A 222 14.95 9.99 13.47
CA ARG A 222 16.06 10.96 13.51
C ARG A 222 15.59 12.37 13.13
N GLY A 223 14.36 12.73 13.50
CA GLY A 223 13.54 13.75 12.82
C GLY A 223 12.48 13.03 12.00
N GLY A 224 12.75 12.80 10.72
CA GLY A 224 12.08 11.77 9.91
C GLY A 224 12.58 10.36 10.24
N PHE A 225 12.16 9.38 9.43
CA PHE A 225 12.51 7.98 9.64
C PHE A 225 13.50 7.46 8.58
N GLN A 226 14.46 6.65 9.02
CA GLN A 226 15.28 5.83 8.14
C GLN A 226 14.72 4.40 8.04
N GLY A 227 14.91 3.74 6.90
CA GLY A 227 14.40 2.38 6.69
C GLY A 227 15.24 1.27 7.28
N ARG A 228 16.53 1.53 7.51
CA ARG A 228 17.54 0.57 7.96
C ARG A 228 18.53 1.26 8.88
N ILE A 229 19.30 0.48 9.63
CA ILE A 229 20.35 0.99 10.52
C ILE A 229 21.45 1.67 9.68
N GLU A 230 21.98 2.81 10.15
CA GLU A 230 23.00 3.63 9.45
C GLU A 230 22.64 4.05 7.99
N LYS A 231 21.36 4.20 7.66
CA LYS A 231 20.92 4.77 6.37
C LYS A 231 20.27 6.14 6.57
N GLU A 232 20.30 6.93 5.50
CA GLU A 232 19.61 8.22 5.45
C GLU A 232 18.09 8.09 5.62
N GLN A 233 17.48 9.19 6.04
CA GLN A 233 16.04 9.32 6.13
C GLN A 233 15.40 9.33 4.75
N ASP A 234 14.18 8.80 4.68
CA ASP A 234 13.36 8.81 3.48
C ASP A 234 11.91 9.00 3.89
N ALA A 235 11.22 9.94 3.22
CA ALA A 235 9.87 10.36 3.54
C ALA A 235 8.88 9.21 3.69
N CYS A 236 9.01 8.13 2.90
CA CYS A 236 8.07 7.01 2.96
C CYS A 236 8.15 6.23 4.28
N TYR A 237 9.31 6.17 4.95
CA TYR A 237 9.43 5.47 6.23
C TYR A 237 8.73 6.19 7.37
N SER A 238 8.39 7.47 7.21
CA SER A 238 7.51 8.19 8.14
C SER A 238 6.13 7.51 8.22
N PHE A 239 5.66 6.93 7.10
CA PHE A 239 4.49 6.06 7.11
C PHE A 239 4.85 4.65 7.54
N TRP A 240 5.82 3.98 6.91
CA TRP A 240 6.06 2.56 7.18
C TRP A 240 6.37 2.28 8.66
N CYS A 241 7.34 3.00 9.24
CA CYS A 241 7.70 2.83 10.63
C CYS A 241 6.61 3.38 11.56
N GLY A 242 6.03 4.53 11.20
CA GLY A 242 4.99 5.19 11.99
C GLY A 242 3.70 4.36 12.10
N ALA A 243 3.20 3.85 10.98
CA ALA A 243 2.01 3.00 10.93
C ALA A 243 2.23 1.69 11.68
N ALA A 244 3.41 1.07 11.57
CA ALA A 244 3.76 -0.10 12.37
C ALA A 244 3.72 0.20 13.88
N LEU A 245 4.26 1.34 14.33
CA LEU A 245 4.15 1.77 15.72
C LEU A 245 2.70 1.99 16.16
N THR A 246 1.85 2.56 15.29
CA THR A 246 0.41 2.72 15.57
C THR A 246 -0.28 1.38 15.74
N LEU A 247 -0.02 0.42 14.83
CA LEU A 247 -0.59 -0.95 14.91
C LEU A 247 -0.11 -1.72 16.15
N LEU A 248 1.06 -1.38 16.70
CA LEU A 248 1.57 -1.96 17.94
C LEU A 248 1.08 -1.23 19.20
N GLY A 249 0.25 -0.20 19.07
CA GLY A 249 -0.26 0.60 20.19
C GLY A 249 0.81 1.51 20.81
N CYS A 250 1.76 1.98 20.01
CA CYS A 250 2.92 2.76 20.43
C CYS A 250 3.05 4.09 19.67
N ALA A 251 1.92 4.67 19.24
CA ALA A 251 1.89 5.95 18.54
C ALA A 251 2.55 7.09 19.36
N ASP A 252 2.39 7.08 20.68
CA ASP A 252 2.93 8.11 21.59
C ASP A 252 4.47 8.16 21.62
N PHE A 253 5.17 7.18 21.05
CA PHE A 253 6.64 7.19 20.95
C PHE A 253 7.18 7.94 19.74
N VAL A 254 6.31 8.41 18.84
CA VAL A 254 6.73 9.18 17.67
C VAL A 254 6.74 10.67 18.02
N ASP A 255 7.89 11.32 17.82
CA ASP A 255 7.96 12.78 17.80
C ASP A 255 7.30 13.31 16.53
N ARG A 256 6.00 13.59 16.62
CA ARG A 256 5.16 14.00 15.49
C ARG A 256 5.57 15.35 14.88
N ASP A 257 6.10 16.27 15.69
CA ASP A 257 6.49 17.60 15.22
C ASP A 257 7.80 17.52 14.45
N ALA A 258 8.81 16.81 14.99
CA ALA A 258 10.07 16.59 14.28
C ALA A 258 9.88 15.79 12.98
N ASN A 259 8.96 14.82 12.98
CA ASN A 259 8.60 14.07 11.78
C ASN A 259 7.94 14.98 10.73
N ALA A 260 6.98 15.81 11.15
CA ALA A 260 6.31 16.74 10.25
C ALA A 260 7.27 17.79 9.69
N GLU A 261 8.17 18.36 10.49
CA GLU A 261 9.22 19.28 10.02
C GLU A 261 10.09 18.65 8.95
N PHE A 262 10.51 17.38 9.13
CA PHE A 262 11.23 16.66 8.10
C PHE A 262 10.41 16.51 6.81
N LEU A 263 9.15 16.09 6.91
CA LEU A 263 8.27 15.95 5.74
C LEU A 263 8.05 17.29 5.02
N MET A 264 7.92 18.41 5.75
CA MET A 264 7.81 19.74 5.14
C MET A 264 9.05 20.11 4.32
N ARG A 265 10.26 19.66 4.73
CA ARG A 265 11.48 19.83 3.91
C ARG A 265 11.48 18.98 2.65
N CYS A 266 10.77 17.86 2.64
CA CYS A 266 10.59 17.01 1.46
C CYS A 266 9.49 17.53 0.51
N GLN A 267 8.76 18.58 0.88
CA GLN A 267 7.69 19.14 0.05
C GLN A 267 8.27 19.79 -1.22
N PHE A 268 7.75 19.42 -2.38
CA PHE A 268 8.18 20.02 -3.64
C PHE A 268 7.41 21.30 -3.94
N LYS A 269 8.12 22.32 -4.46
CA LYS A 269 7.57 23.66 -4.73
C LYS A 269 6.35 23.70 -5.67
N LEU A 270 6.16 22.68 -6.52
CA LEU A 270 5.00 22.55 -7.41
C LEU A 270 3.94 21.57 -6.88
N GLY A 271 3.99 21.24 -5.59
CA GLY A 271 3.16 20.22 -4.96
C GLY A 271 3.75 18.82 -5.10
N GLY A 272 3.37 17.98 -4.15
CA GLY A 272 3.91 16.63 -3.94
C GLY A 272 4.96 16.61 -2.82
N PHE A 273 5.34 15.41 -2.38
CA PHE A 273 6.50 15.19 -1.52
C PHE A 273 7.50 14.31 -2.27
N ALA A 274 8.78 14.61 -2.07
CA ALA A 274 9.90 13.83 -2.57
C ALA A 274 10.39 12.85 -1.50
N LYS A 275 11.26 11.94 -1.91
CA LYS A 275 12.00 11.05 -1.00
C LYS A 275 12.78 11.82 0.07
N ALA A 276 13.53 12.84 -0.37
CA ALA A 276 14.36 13.69 0.48
C ALA A 276 14.29 15.16 0.05
N ALA A 277 14.78 16.06 0.91
CA ALA A 277 14.81 17.49 0.62
C ALA A 277 15.65 17.79 -0.63
N GLY A 278 15.10 18.60 -1.55
CA GLY A 278 15.77 18.98 -2.79
C GLY A 278 15.59 18.00 -3.96
N GLU A 279 14.94 16.85 -3.75
CA GLU A 279 14.62 15.89 -4.82
C GLU A 279 13.27 16.21 -5.49
N PHE A 280 12.97 15.49 -6.58
CA PHE A 280 11.67 15.60 -7.26
C PHE A 280 10.58 14.82 -6.52
N SER A 281 9.40 15.41 -6.42
CA SER A 281 8.23 14.71 -5.88
C SER A 281 7.75 13.61 -6.80
N ASP A 282 7.26 12.52 -6.20
CA ASP A 282 6.58 11.43 -6.89
C ASP A 282 5.29 11.02 -6.13
N PRO A 283 4.40 10.24 -6.77
CA PRO A 283 3.12 9.86 -6.17
C PRO A 283 3.26 9.04 -4.88
N LEU A 284 4.23 8.13 -4.80
CA LEU A 284 4.42 7.26 -3.64
C LEU A 284 4.81 8.07 -2.41
N HIS A 285 5.87 8.89 -2.52
CA HIS A 285 6.31 9.71 -1.39
C HIS A 285 5.28 10.79 -1.06
N THR A 286 4.57 11.32 -2.06
CA THR A 286 3.45 12.26 -1.84
C THR A 286 2.38 11.65 -0.95
N TYR A 287 1.89 10.47 -1.30
CA TYR A 287 0.85 9.81 -0.55
C TYR A 287 1.31 9.40 0.85
N LEU A 288 2.45 8.70 0.94
CA LEU A 288 2.92 8.16 2.21
C LEU A 288 3.32 9.28 3.18
N SER A 289 3.80 10.42 2.70
CA SER A 289 4.01 11.60 3.56
C SER A 289 2.70 12.14 4.13
N MET A 290 1.64 12.23 3.32
CA MET A 290 0.31 12.64 3.80
C MET A 290 -0.30 11.61 4.74
N ALA A 291 -0.15 10.32 4.45
CA ALA A 291 -0.58 9.25 5.34
C ALA A 291 0.12 9.34 6.70
N ALA A 292 1.45 9.57 6.71
CA ALA A 292 2.21 9.78 7.94
C ALA A 292 1.72 11.01 8.73
N LEU A 293 1.48 12.14 8.05
CA LEU A 293 0.93 13.37 8.67
C LEU A 293 -0.51 13.19 9.16
N SER A 294 -1.29 12.30 8.55
CA SER A 294 -2.65 11.93 8.99
C SER A 294 -2.59 11.09 10.27
N ILE A 295 -1.67 10.12 10.37
CA ILE A 295 -1.47 9.31 11.57
C ILE A 295 -0.90 10.16 12.72
N TYR A 296 0.06 11.03 12.40
CA TYR A 296 0.80 11.86 13.35
C TYR A 296 0.64 13.35 13.00
N PRO A 297 -0.54 13.96 13.24
CA PRO A 297 -0.74 15.37 12.96
C PRO A 297 0.15 16.22 13.87
N PRO A 298 0.93 17.17 13.32
CA PRO A 298 1.77 18.03 14.13
C PRO A 298 0.96 18.96 15.02
N SER A 299 1.59 19.56 16.01
CA SER A 299 0.97 20.49 16.98
C SER A 299 0.33 21.72 16.33
N TRP A 300 0.81 22.15 15.16
CA TRP A 300 0.20 23.23 14.37
C TRP A 300 -0.93 22.78 13.43
N GLY A 301 -1.18 21.47 13.33
CA GLY A 301 -2.25 20.88 12.53
C GLY A 301 -1.96 20.77 11.03
N VAL A 302 -2.70 19.87 10.38
CA VAL A 302 -2.70 19.66 8.92
C VAL A 302 -4.12 19.37 8.44
N PRO A 303 -4.52 19.80 7.23
CA PRO A 303 -5.87 19.58 6.71
C PRO A 303 -6.00 18.19 6.07
N LEU A 304 -5.74 17.14 6.85
CA LEU A 304 -5.81 15.74 6.41
C LEU A 304 -6.84 14.98 7.23
N THR A 305 -7.55 14.08 6.57
CA THR A 305 -8.52 13.19 7.21
C THR A 305 -7.84 11.96 7.81
N THR A 306 -8.55 11.24 8.67
CA THR A 306 -8.05 10.04 9.36
C THR A 306 -7.87 8.87 8.39
N ILE A 307 -6.77 8.14 8.59
CA ILE A 307 -6.40 6.95 7.84
C ILE A 307 -6.51 5.69 8.72
N ASP A 308 -6.90 4.58 8.12
CA ASP A 308 -6.71 3.24 8.65
C ASP A 308 -5.29 2.76 8.31
N PRO A 309 -4.37 2.62 9.29
CA PRO A 309 -3.00 2.20 9.04
C PRO A 309 -2.86 0.71 8.71
N LEU A 310 -3.91 -0.10 8.86
CA LEU A 310 -3.90 -1.53 8.56
C LEU A 310 -4.11 -1.78 7.06
N LEU A 311 -5.01 -1.01 6.42
CA LEU A 311 -5.28 -1.11 4.98
C LEU A 311 -4.65 0.04 4.16
N ASN A 312 -3.97 0.99 4.82
CA ASN A 312 -3.39 2.16 4.18
C ASN A 312 -4.42 2.89 3.29
N ALA A 313 -5.55 3.30 3.88
CA ALA A 313 -6.61 4.01 3.20
C ALA A 313 -7.42 4.85 4.19
N ARG A 314 -8.08 5.91 3.71
CA ARG A 314 -8.95 6.74 4.57
C ARG A 314 -9.98 5.86 5.29
N THR A 315 -10.27 6.14 6.55
CA THR A 315 -11.21 5.33 7.35
C THR A 315 -12.60 5.21 6.69
N GLU A 316 -13.10 6.26 6.07
CA GLU A 316 -14.36 6.24 5.30
C GLU A 316 -14.30 5.38 4.02
N THR A 317 -13.12 5.27 3.41
CA THR A 317 -12.90 4.42 2.24
C THR A 317 -12.87 2.95 2.68
N VAL A 318 -12.24 2.64 3.81
CA VAL A 318 -12.29 1.30 4.41
C VAL A 318 -13.72 0.93 4.82
N ALA A 319 -14.46 1.85 5.43
CA ALA A 319 -15.86 1.63 5.79
C ALA A 319 -16.72 1.32 4.55
N TRP A 320 -16.51 2.05 3.45
CA TRP A 320 -17.19 1.79 2.18
C TRP A 320 -16.89 0.39 1.63
N ILE A 321 -15.63 -0.05 1.65
CA ILE A 321 -15.26 -1.41 1.22
C ILE A 321 -16.00 -2.45 2.05
N ARG A 322 -15.94 -2.34 3.39
CA ARG A 322 -16.61 -3.27 4.29
C ARG A 322 -18.13 -3.29 4.06
N GLU A 323 -18.75 -2.14 3.81
CA GLU A 323 -20.18 -2.07 3.50
C GLU A 323 -20.52 -2.78 2.18
N LYS A 324 -19.74 -2.54 1.11
CA LYS A 324 -20.05 -3.06 -0.23
C LYS A 324 -19.58 -4.50 -0.46
N MET A 325 -18.57 -4.96 0.28
CA MET A 325 -17.99 -6.29 0.17
C MET A 325 -18.46 -7.29 1.23
N ASN A 326 -19.33 -6.85 2.15
CA ASN A 326 -20.14 -7.76 2.96
C ASN A 326 -21.22 -8.47 2.12
#